data_AF-F8L0X2-F1
#
_entry.id   AF-F8L0X2-F1
#
_cell.length_a   1.000
_cell.length_b   1.000
_cell.length_c   1.000
_cell.angle_alpha   90.00
_cell.angle_beta   90.00
_cell.angle_gamma   90.00
#
_symmetry.space_group_name_H-M   'P 1'
#
loop_
_entity.id
_entity.type
_entity.pdbx_description
1 polymer ?
#
loop_
_entity_poly.entity_id
_entity_poly.type
_entity_poly.pdbx_seq_one_letter_code
_entity_poly.pdbx_strand_id
1 'polypeptide(L)'
;MFFKYLSLSDKVFLGTALALFILLIPSQVVMAYDDTPACFKEIEVNFFSYDVLSEALNMNGVAQSQWMLVYQSLRDRRERIVAQVKNIANQMRPNPLLNPFDPDRAVRILMQVLFAEYSDVMLALNVANPISPVVIRSSFEYIKGRHATRLKACLDSRRLTPNKNPIPY
;
A
#
# COMPACT_ATOMS: atom_id res chain seq x y z
N MET A 1 56.20 62.25 -27.23
CA MET A 1 56.39 60.77 -27.26
C MET A 1 55.40 60.16 -26.28
N PHE A 2 54.77 59.03 -26.65
CA PHE A 2 53.70 58.27 -25.96
C PHE A 2 52.26 58.78 -26.15
N PHE A 3 51.56 58.28 -27.18
CA PHE A 3 50.66 57.08 -27.23
C PHE A 3 49.30 57.39 -26.57
N LYS A 4 48.22 57.72 -27.32
CA LYS A 4 47.31 56.83 -28.09
C LYS A 4 46.70 55.74 -27.21
N TYR A 5 45.39 55.77 -26.94
CA TYR A 5 44.42 54.73 -27.34
C TYR A 5 42.97 55.06 -26.89
N LEU A 6 42.07 54.93 -27.85
CA LEU A 6 40.61 54.81 -27.72
C LEU A 6 40.22 53.58 -26.88
N SER A 7 39.02 53.59 -26.29
CA SER A 7 37.98 52.54 -26.46
C SER A 7 36.93 52.70 -25.34
N LEU A 8 35.69 53.10 -25.61
CA LEU A 8 34.60 52.26 -26.14
C LEU A 8 34.30 51.06 -25.23
N SER A 9 33.27 51.17 -24.39
CA SER A 9 32.25 50.13 -24.17
C SER A 9 31.19 50.60 -23.17
N ASP A 10 30.32 51.50 -23.64
CA ASP A 10 28.90 51.38 -23.34
C ASP A 10 28.41 50.01 -23.87
N LYS A 11 27.54 49.33 -23.12
CA LYS A 11 26.81 48.06 -23.44
C LYS A 11 27.11 46.89 -22.49
N VAL A 12 26.95 47.07 -21.18
CA VAL A 12 26.69 45.95 -20.27
C VAL A 12 25.69 46.37 -19.20
N PHE A 13 24.49 46.83 -19.59
CA PHE A 13 23.47 47.16 -18.57
C PHE A 13 22.03 46.93 -19.03
N LEU A 14 21.81 45.93 -19.92
CA LEU A 14 20.47 45.64 -20.43
C LEU A 14 20.19 44.13 -20.59
N GLY A 15 20.84 43.28 -19.77
CA GLY A 15 20.80 41.81 -19.93
C GLY A 15 20.35 41.00 -18.71
N THR A 16 20.03 41.63 -17.58
CA THR A 16 19.77 40.91 -16.31
C THR A 16 18.35 41.06 -15.75
N ALA A 17 17.47 41.81 -16.43
CA ALA A 17 16.08 42.00 -15.96
C ALA A 17 15.12 40.88 -16.39
N LEU A 18 15.49 40.01 -17.33
CA LEU A 18 14.60 38.99 -17.92
C LEU A 18 14.73 37.59 -17.31
N ALA A 19 15.68 37.37 -16.38
CA ALA A 19 15.92 36.05 -15.78
C ALA A 19 15.12 35.77 -14.50
N LEU A 20 14.43 36.78 -13.93
CA LEU A 20 13.75 36.63 -12.62
C LEU A 20 12.28 36.18 -12.70
N PHE A 21 11.71 36.04 -13.91
CA PHE A 21 10.28 35.72 -14.07
C PHE A 21 9.97 34.23 -14.27
N ILE A 22 10.97 33.36 -14.38
CA ILE A 22 10.77 31.91 -14.64
C ILE A 22 10.61 31.07 -13.36
N LEU A 23 10.82 31.65 -12.17
CA LEU A 23 10.77 30.91 -10.88
C LEU A 23 9.43 31.00 -10.12
N LEU A 24 8.39 31.58 -10.71
CA LEU A 24 7.03 31.58 -10.16
C LEU A 24 6.16 30.52 -10.86
N ILE A 25 6.67 29.29 -11.03
CA ILE A 25 5.78 28.17 -11.33
C ILE A 25 5.10 27.83 -10.00
N PRO A 26 3.78 28.08 -9.84
CA PRO A 26 3.08 27.65 -8.64
C PRO A 26 3.23 26.13 -8.56
N SER A 27 3.96 25.67 -7.54
CA SER A 27 3.99 24.27 -7.17
C SER A 27 2.57 23.90 -6.79
N GLN A 28 1.84 23.34 -7.75
CA GLN A 28 0.53 22.77 -7.48
C GLN A 28 0.77 21.64 -6.50
N VAL A 29 0.44 21.89 -5.22
CA VAL A 29 0.43 20.86 -4.19
C VAL A 29 -0.70 19.93 -4.58
N VAL A 30 -0.41 18.93 -5.41
CA VAL A 30 -1.34 17.86 -5.72
C VAL A 30 -1.50 17.07 -4.42
N MET A 31 -2.51 17.43 -3.64
CA MET A 31 -2.93 16.69 -2.46
C MET A 31 -3.42 15.33 -2.94
N ALA A 32 -2.52 14.35 -2.92
CA ALA A 32 -2.85 12.97 -3.23
C ALA A 32 -3.69 12.42 -2.06
N TYR A 33 -5.00 12.28 -2.28
CA TYR A 33 -5.95 11.73 -1.33
C TYR A 33 -5.99 10.19 -1.41
N ASP A 34 -6.30 9.54 -0.29
CA ASP A 34 -6.47 8.09 -0.16
C ASP A 34 -7.69 7.61 -0.96
N ASP A 35 -7.45 7.00 -2.12
CA ASP A 35 -8.48 6.50 -3.03
C ASP A 35 -8.75 4.98 -2.81
N THR A 36 -8.38 4.46 -1.64
CA THR A 36 -8.58 3.05 -1.30
C THR A 36 -10.08 2.71 -1.16
N PRO A 37 -10.60 1.71 -1.89
CA PRO A 37 -12.00 1.31 -1.81
C PRO A 37 -12.41 0.82 -0.41
N ALA A 38 -13.67 1.08 -0.01
CA ALA A 38 -14.19 0.62 1.28
C ALA A 38 -14.10 -0.91 1.44
N CYS A 39 -14.35 -1.67 0.37
CA CYS A 39 -14.23 -3.13 0.38
C CYS A 39 -12.79 -3.60 0.58
N PHE A 40 -11.78 -2.83 0.16
CA PHE A 40 -10.38 -3.16 0.40
C PHE A 40 -10.06 -2.98 1.90
N LYS A 41 -10.48 -1.86 2.49
CA LYS A 41 -10.33 -1.58 3.94
C LYS A 41 -11.04 -2.65 4.79
N GLU A 42 -12.19 -3.13 4.34
CA GLU A 42 -12.90 -4.22 5.03
C GLU A 42 -12.11 -5.53 5.01
N ILE A 43 -11.43 -5.83 3.89
CA ILE A 43 -10.57 -7.02 3.79
C ILE A 43 -9.36 -6.86 4.71
N GLU A 44 -8.74 -5.69 4.81
CA GLU A 44 -7.60 -5.45 5.73
C GLU A 44 -7.92 -5.87 7.17
N VAL A 45 -9.13 -5.56 7.65
CA VAL A 45 -9.53 -5.82 9.04
C VAL A 45 -10.16 -7.20 9.25
N ASN A 46 -10.79 -7.78 8.22
CA ASN A 46 -11.55 -9.02 8.34
C ASN A 46 -10.95 -10.21 7.58
N PHE A 47 -9.71 -10.09 7.06
CA PHE A 47 -9.03 -11.17 6.34
C PHE A 47 -8.93 -12.47 7.15
N PHE A 48 -8.65 -12.37 8.46
CA PHE A 48 -8.59 -13.52 9.37
C PHE A 48 -9.92 -13.71 10.10
N SER A 49 -11.00 -13.96 9.36
CA SER A 49 -12.27 -14.37 9.98
C SER A 49 -12.10 -15.71 10.71
N TYR A 50 -12.82 -15.90 11.82
CA TYR A 50 -12.67 -17.10 12.65
C TYR A 50 -12.98 -18.36 11.85
N ASP A 51 -14.06 -18.36 11.07
CA ASP A 51 -14.51 -19.52 10.28
C ASP A 51 -13.42 -19.96 9.29
N VAL A 52 -12.93 -19.04 8.46
CA VAL A 52 -11.89 -19.34 7.45
C VAL A 52 -10.57 -19.74 8.10
N LEU A 53 -10.18 -19.07 9.18
CA LEU A 53 -8.96 -19.39 9.92
C LEU A 53 -9.04 -20.79 10.53
N SER A 54 -10.15 -21.12 11.19
CA SER A 54 -10.35 -22.42 11.84
C SER A 54 -10.34 -23.58 10.82
N GLU A 55 -10.95 -23.40 9.64
CA GLU A 55 -10.86 -24.34 8.52
C GLU A 55 -9.40 -24.56 8.08
N ALA A 56 -8.64 -23.48 7.91
CA ALA A 56 -7.23 -23.54 7.50
C ALA A 56 -6.35 -24.26 8.53
N LEU A 57 -6.56 -23.97 9.82
CA LEU A 57 -5.85 -24.59 10.94
C LEU A 57 -6.20 -26.09 11.04
N ASN A 58 -7.48 -26.45 10.88
CA ASN A 58 -7.94 -27.83 10.86
C ASN A 58 -7.28 -28.66 9.75
N MET A 59 -7.25 -28.12 8.53
CA MET A 59 -6.62 -28.79 7.38
C MET A 59 -5.13 -29.05 7.57
N ASN A 60 -4.47 -28.28 8.43
CA ASN A 60 -3.05 -28.40 8.73
C ASN A 60 -2.75 -29.13 10.06
N GLY A 61 -3.76 -29.76 10.67
CA GLY A 61 -3.58 -30.57 11.88
C GLY A 61 -3.28 -29.76 13.14
N VAL A 62 -3.64 -28.47 13.17
CA VAL A 62 -3.47 -27.63 14.37
C VAL A 62 -4.54 -27.99 15.40
N ALA A 63 -4.13 -28.17 16.65
CA ALA A 63 -5.04 -28.50 17.75
C ALA A 63 -6.10 -27.42 17.97
N GLN A 64 -7.36 -27.83 18.11
CA GLN A 64 -8.51 -26.91 18.29
C GLN A 64 -8.36 -25.96 19.49
N SER A 65 -7.71 -26.42 20.56
CA SER A 65 -7.40 -25.60 21.75
C SER A 65 -6.56 -24.36 21.43
N GLN A 66 -5.83 -24.35 20.31
CA GLN A 66 -4.98 -23.24 19.89
C GLN A 66 -5.71 -22.25 18.97
N TRP A 67 -6.85 -22.62 18.37
CA TRP A 67 -7.50 -21.82 17.33
C TRP A 67 -7.94 -20.45 17.84
N MET A 68 -8.54 -20.40 19.02
CA MET A 68 -8.99 -19.14 19.62
C MET A 68 -7.80 -18.22 19.93
N LEU A 69 -6.68 -18.77 20.40
CA LEU A 69 -5.47 -18.00 20.70
C LEU A 69 -4.86 -17.38 19.44
N VAL A 70 -4.79 -18.15 18.34
CA VAL A 70 -4.33 -17.66 17.04
C VAL A 70 -5.26 -16.55 16.53
N TYR A 71 -6.57 -16.80 16.57
CA TYR A 71 -7.57 -15.83 16.12
C TYR A 71 -7.48 -14.51 16.89
N GLN A 72 -7.44 -14.57 18.23
CA GLN A 72 -7.32 -13.37 19.06
C GLN A 72 -6.02 -12.62 18.78
N SER A 73 -4.89 -13.34 18.69
CA SER A 73 -3.59 -12.72 18.38
C SER A 73 -3.57 -12.00 17.02
N LEU A 74 -4.24 -12.57 16.00
CA LEU A 74 -4.38 -11.92 14.68
C LEU A 74 -5.34 -10.74 14.72
N ARG A 75 -6.45 -10.87 15.47
CA ARG A 75 -7.43 -9.80 15.66
C ARG A 75 -6.80 -8.58 16.32
N ASP A 76 -5.96 -8.80 17.32
CA ASP A 76 -5.29 -7.72 18.06
C ASP A 76 -4.22 -7.01 17.20
N ARG A 77 -3.79 -7.62 16.09
CA ARG A 77 -2.85 -7.04 15.11
C ARG A 77 -3.52 -6.26 13.98
N ARG A 78 -4.86 -6.15 13.94
CA ARG A 78 -5.60 -5.47 12.84
C ARG A 78 -5.14 -4.05 12.58
N GLU A 79 -5.01 -3.24 13.63
CA GLU A 79 -4.56 -1.85 13.49
C GLU A 79 -3.11 -1.77 12.96
N ARG A 80 -2.26 -2.69 13.41
CA ARG A 80 -0.87 -2.83 12.94
C ARG A 80 -0.82 -3.20 11.47
N ILE A 81 -1.68 -4.12 11.00
CA ILE A 81 -1.80 -4.49 9.58
C ILE A 81 -2.11 -3.25 8.73
N VAL A 82 -3.15 -2.48 9.09
CA VAL A 82 -3.53 -1.27 8.36
C VAL A 82 -2.39 -0.24 8.34
N ALA A 83 -1.73 -0.04 9.48
CA ALA A 83 -0.60 0.88 9.57
C ALA A 83 0.58 0.44 8.69
N GLN A 84 0.92 -0.85 8.67
CA GLN A 84 2.01 -1.38 7.84
C GLN A 84 1.72 -1.28 6.34
N VAL A 85 0.48 -1.57 5.92
CA VAL A 85 0.09 -1.41 4.51
C VAL A 85 0.29 0.03 4.05
N LYS A 86 -0.17 1.00 4.84
CA LYS A 86 0.04 2.44 4.57
C LYS A 86 1.52 2.82 4.56
N ASN A 87 2.29 2.34 5.53
CA ASN A 87 3.72 2.65 5.63
C ASN A 87 4.50 2.15 4.42
N ILE A 88 4.25 0.92 3.97
CA ILE A 88 4.90 0.36 2.76
C ILE A 88 4.45 1.14 1.53
N ALA A 89 3.16 1.44 1.39
CA ALA A 89 2.64 2.18 0.24
C ALA A 89 3.23 3.61 0.14
N ASN A 90 3.43 4.29 1.27
CA ASN A 90 4.05 5.62 1.34
C ASN A 90 5.51 5.64 0.88
N GLN A 91 6.20 4.50 0.92
CA GLN A 91 7.58 4.36 0.45
C GLN A 91 7.66 4.11 -1.07
N MET A 92 6.53 3.81 -1.73
CA MET A 92 6.46 3.55 -3.16
C MET A 92 6.18 4.82 -3.96
N ARG A 93 6.75 4.91 -5.17
CA ARG A 93 6.50 6.03 -6.10
C ARG A 93 5.99 5.50 -7.45
N PRO A 94 4.77 5.86 -7.89
CA PRO A 94 3.72 6.53 -7.11
C PRO A 94 3.15 5.62 -5.99
N ASN A 95 2.57 6.22 -4.95
CA ASN A 95 1.91 5.50 -3.87
C ASN A 95 0.64 4.79 -4.40
N PRO A 96 0.53 3.46 -4.29
CA PRO A 96 -0.57 2.71 -4.89
C PRO A 96 -1.92 2.87 -4.19
N LEU A 97 -1.96 3.44 -2.99
CA LEU A 97 -3.21 3.69 -2.24
C LEU A 97 -3.81 5.07 -2.54
N LEU A 98 -3.05 5.96 -3.19
CA LEU A 98 -3.50 7.30 -3.54
C LEU A 98 -4.08 7.33 -4.95
N ASN A 99 -4.84 8.38 -5.28
CA ASN A 99 -5.40 8.57 -6.61
C ASN A 99 -4.31 8.71 -7.71
N PRO A 100 -4.31 7.90 -8.78
CA PRO A 100 -5.23 6.78 -9.03
C PRO A 100 -4.84 5.52 -8.24
N PHE A 101 -5.82 4.92 -7.57
CA PHE A 101 -5.62 3.68 -6.82
C PHE A 101 -5.11 2.56 -7.74
N ASP A 102 -3.99 1.93 -7.38
CA ASP A 102 -3.39 0.83 -8.10
C ASP A 102 -3.72 -0.50 -7.42
N PRO A 103 -4.72 -1.25 -7.93
CA PRO A 103 -5.23 -2.43 -7.26
C PRO A 103 -4.18 -3.55 -7.16
N ASP A 104 -3.34 -3.72 -8.19
CA ASP A 104 -2.40 -4.84 -8.25
C ASP A 104 -1.24 -4.60 -7.27
N ARG A 105 -0.74 -3.37 -7.18
CA ARG A 105 0.27 -3.00 -6.17
C ARG A 105 -0.30 -3.00 -4.75
N ALA A 106 -1.51 -2.48 -4.54
CA ALA A 106 -2.15 -2.47 -3.23
C ALA A 106 -2.37 -3.90 -2.70
N VAL A 107 -2.85 -4.83 -3.54
CA VAL A 107 -3.03 -6.25 -3.17
C VAL A 107 -1.70 -6.90 -2.80
N ARG A 108 -0.62 -6.66 -3.56
CA ARG A 108 0.69 -7.22 -3.22
C ARG A 108 1.16 -6.80 -1.83
N ILE A 109 1.04 -5.51 -1.50
CA ILE A 109 1.39 -5.00 -0.17
C ILE A 109 0.55 -5.67 0.90
N LEU A 110 -0.77 -5.71 0.70
CA LEU A 110 -1.70 -6.30 1.64
C LEU A 110 -1.36 -7.77 1.91
N MET A 111 -1.15 -8.58 0.87
CA MET A 111 -0.80 -10.00 1.02
C MET A 111 0.55 -10.19 1.71
N GLN A 112 1.54 -9.33 1.42
CA GLN A 112 2.83 -9.36 2.09
C GLN A 112 2.70 -9.09 3.60
N VAL A 113 1.96 -8.05 3.98
CA VAL A 113 1.74 -7.67 5.39
C VAL A 113 0.95 -8.76 6.13
N LEU A 114 -0.14 -9.24 5.54
CA LEU A 114 -0.96 -10.29 6.13
C LEU A 114 -0.16 -11.57 6.36
N PHE A 115 0.68 -11.98 5.39
CA PHE A 115 1.52 -13.16 5.55
C PHE A 115 2.57 -13.00 6.65
N ALA A 116 3.18 -11.82 6.76
CA ALA A 116 4.15 -11.53 7.82
C ALA A 116 3.50 -11.62 9.21
N GLU A 117 2.36 -10.94 9.41
CA GLU A 117 1.64 -10.96 10.69
C GLU A 117 1.11 -12.36 11.03
N TYR A 118 0.66 -13.12 10.03
CA TYR A 118 0.25 -14.52 10.20
C TYR A 118 1.42 -15.41 10.64
N SER A 119 2.55 -15.31 9.95
CA SER A 119 3.75 -16.08 10.24
C SER A 119 4.25 -15.78 11.65
N ASP A 120 4.30 -14.51 12.04
CA ASP A 120 4.70 -14.06 13.38
C ASP A 120 3.83 -14.68 14.47
N VAL A 121 2.49 -14.67 14.31
CA VAL A 121 1.57 -15.25 15.29
C VAL A 121 1.76 -16.76 15.41
N MET A 122 1.83 -17.45 14.28
CA MET A 122 2.00 -18.91 14.27
C MET A 122 3.30 -19.32 14.98
N LEU A 123 4.41 -18.62 14.68
CA LEU A 123 5.71 -18.86 15.32
C LEU A 123 5.69 -18.52 16.82
N ALA A 124 5.12 -17.37 17.21
CA ALA A 124 5.10 -16.92 18.60
C ALA A 124 4.30 -17.85 19.53
N LEU A 125 3.21 -18.42 19.03
CA LEU A 125 2.33 -19.31 19.79
C LEU A 125 2.76 -20.79 19.74
N ASN A 126 3.79 -21.13 18.95
CA ASN A 126 4.26 -22.50 18.75
C ASN A 126 3.11 -23.49 18.40
N VAL A 127 2.24 -23.03 17.51
CA VAL A 127 0.98 -23.68 17.10
C VAL A 127 1.28 -24.88 16.19
N ALA A 128 1.42 -26.05 16.81
CA ALA A 128 1.98 -27.30 16.30
C ALA A 128 3.48 -27.42 16.56
N ASN A 129 3.89 -28.56 17.12
CA ASN A 129 5.30 -28.88 17.32
C ASN A 129 5.59 -30.16 16.53
N PRO A 130 6.45 -30.12 15.50
CA PRO A 130 7.11 -28.94 14.95
C PRO A 130 6.21 -28.14 13.99
N ILE A 131 6.12 -26.82 14.16
CA ILE A 131 5.68 -25.93 13.09
C ILE A 131 6.70 -26.01 11.98
N SER A 132 6.25 -26.43 10.80
CA SER A 132 7.05 -26.27 9.60
C SER A 132 6.66 -24.97 8.89
N PRO A 133 7.61 -24.26 8.26
CA PRO A 133 7.30 -23.15 7.36
C PRO A 133 6.30 -23.54 6.25
N VAL A 134 6.22 -24.83 5.91
CA VAL A 134 5.25 -25.38 4.95
C VAL A 134 3.83 -25.28 5.48
N VAL A 135 3.59 -25.58 6.76
CA VAL A 135 2.26 -25.47 7.40
C VAL A 135 1.79 -24.02 7.44
N ILE A 136 2.65 -23.09 7.84
CA ILE A 136 2.33 -21.65 7.84
C ILE A 136 1.95 -21.20 6.43
N ARG A 137 2.74 -21.59 5.43
CA ARG A 137 2.47 -21.19 4.04
C ARG A 137 1.18 -21.82 3.50
N SER A 138 0.98 -23.12 3.70
CA SER A 138 -0.18 -23.84 3.19
C SER A 138 -1.49 -23.31 3.79
N SER A 139 -1.52 -23.11 5.11
CA SER A 139 -2.67 -22.52 5.80
C SER A 139 -2.96 -21.08 5.33
N PHE A 140 -1.94 -20.25 5.17
CA PHE A 140 -2.13 -18.89 4.65
C PHE A 140 -2.66 -18.89 3.21
N GLU A 141 -2.11 -19.74 2.34
CA GLU A 141 -2.56 -19.87 0.94
C GLU A 141 -4.03 -20.32 0.85
N TYR A 142 -4.48 -21.19 1.76
CA TYR A 142 -5.89 -21.55 1.88
C TYR A 142 -6.75 -20.32 2.22
N ILE A 143 -6.39 -19.57 3.27
CA ILE A 143 -7.12 -18.36 3.68
C ILE A 143 -7.18 -17.36 2.52
N LYS A 144 -6.04 -17.12 1.86
CA LYS A 144 -5.96 -16.26 0.67
C LYS A 144 -6.91 -16.73 -0.43
N GLY A 145 -6.95 -18.03 -0.71
CA GLY A 145 -7.86 -18.63 -1.69
C GLY A 145 -9.33 -18.39 -1.37
N ARG A 146 -9.72 -18.47 -0.09
CA ARG A 146 -11.09 -18.18 0.37
C ARG A 146 -11.50 -16.73 0.16
N HIS A 147 -10.56 -15.79 0.23
CA HIS A 147 -10.81 -14.37 0.01
C HIS A 147 -10.62 -13.91 -1.45
N ALA A 148 -10.04 -14.74 -2.33
CA ALA A 148 -9.67 -14.36 -3.70
C ALA A 148 -10.84 -13.83 -4.53
N THR A 149 -12.00 -14.51 -4.50
CA THR A 149 -13.19 -14.09 -5.24
C THR A 149 -13.72 -12.74 -4.76
N ARG A 150 -13.79 -12.54 -3.44
CA ARG A 150 -14.26 -11.29 -2.84
C ARG A 150 -13.31 -10.13 -3.16
N LEU A 151 -12.00 -10.37 -3.05
CA LEU A 151 -10.98 -9.38 -3.39
C LEU A 151 -11.03 -9.01 -4.87
N LYS A 152 -11.15 -10.01 -5.76
CA LYS A 152 -11.32 -9.77 -7.20
C LYS A 152 -12.56 -8.94 -7.49
N ALA A 153 -13.72 -9.31 -6.93
CA ALA A 153 -14.97 -8.57 -7.12
C ALA A 153 -14.88 -7.11 -6.62
N CYS A 154 -14.23 -6.90 -5.47
CA CYS A 154 -13.95 -5.57 -4.92
C CYS A 154 -13.19 -4.68 -5.93
N LEU A 155 -12.17 -5.23 -6.58
CA LEU A 155 -11.26 -4.47 -7.45
C LEU A 155 -11.76 -4.34 -8.89
N ASP A 156 -12.46 -5.35 -9.42
CA ASP A 156 -13.01 -5.33 -10.78
C ASP A 156 -14.15 -4.31 -10.94
N SER A 157 -14.95 -4.07 -9.87
CA SER A 157 -16.03 -3.07 -9.88
C SER A 157 -15.55 -1.65 -10.25
N ARG A 158 -14.29 -1.33 -9.96
CA ARG A 158 -13.66 -0.03 -10.28
C ARG A 158 -13.07 0.03 -11.68
N ARG A 159 -12.62 -1.10 -12.23
CA ARG A 159 -12.13 -1.17 -13.62
C ARG A 159 -13.27 -0.90 -14.62
N LEU A 160 -14.50 -1.24 -14.26
CA LEU A 160 -15.69 -1.06 -15.08
C LEU A 160 -16.37 0.31 -14.94
N THR A 161 -15.97 1.12 -13.95
CA THR A 161 -16.36 2.53 -13.86
C THR A 161 -15.21 3.40 -14.38
N PRO A 162 -15.07 3.60 -15.71
CA PRO A 162 -14.24 4.70 -16.18
C PRO A 162 -14.82 5.96 -15.58
N ASN A 163 -13.95 6.81 -15.02
CA ASN A 163 -14.25 8.10 -14.42
C ASN A 163 -15.42 8.81 -15.15
N LYS A 164 -16.64 8.60 -14.65
CA LYS A 164 -17.83 9.36 -15.00
C LYS A 164 -18.18 10.14 -13.75
N ASN A 165 -17.42 11.19 -13.47
CA ASN A 165 -18.08 12.43 -13.12
C ASN A 165 -17.34 13.63 -13.73
N PRO A 166 -18.11 14.61 -14.25
CA PRO A 166 -17.60 15.74 -15.00
C PRO A 166 -16.92 16.72 -14.04
N ILE A 167 -15.92 17.42 -14.55
CA ILE A 167 -15.40 18.64 -13.94
C ILE A 167 -16.60 19.58 -13.74
N PRO A 168 -16.94 20.00 -12.50
CA PRO A 168 -17.90 21.06 -12.32
C PRO A 168 -17.22 22.36 -12.80
N TYR A 169 -17.82 22.98 -13.83
CA TYR A 169 -17.50 24.34 -14.26
C TYR A 169 -17.92 25.35 -13.19
#